data_AF-A0A1Q7H0N3-F1
#
_entry.id   AF-A0A1Q7H0N3-F1
#
_cell.length_a   1.000
_cell.length_b   1.000
_cell.length_c   1.000
_cell.angle_alpha   90.00
_cell.angle_beta   90.00
_cell.angle_gamma   90.00
#
_symmetry.space_group_name_H-M   'P 1'
#
loop_
_entity.id
_entity.type
_entity.pdbx_description
1 polymer ?
#
loop_
_entity_poly.entity_id
_entity_poly.type
_entity_poly.pdbx_seq_one_letter_code
_entity_poly.pdbx_strand_id
1 'polypeptide(L)'
;MSFAQLTDSAHADAVVTARRGVLEVLVDGYPLPPLAVDSQHPAAWIAVARHGADSVLGYARSRAALCGPLTRAFGIASLGAIENPEAPFDLVADLRVVPSGTPAEARQEGAGDTMYIGKSYDIFARVLAPETSLLYLSVAVEGYSADPWMVYPPQQGANRPIQLNTWVRILRSATPSEPAGVEGLKLVIDSDQFDFGSLLGALPRDCGLARGFNQAAPQPVTGWRALDHKLIILRRSP
;
A
#
# COMPACT_ATOMS: atom_id res chain seq x y z
N MET A 1 1.67 -19.52 -10.68
CA MET A 1 2.29 -18.52 -9.80
C MET A 1 3.12 -17.60 -10.65
N SER A 2 2.58 -16.43 -10.99
CA SER A 2 3.27 -15.35 -11.68
C SER A 2 4.21 -14.62 -10.71
N PHE A 3 5.39 -14.22 -11.18
CA PHE A 3 6.33 -13.39 -10.43
C PHE A 3 6.62 -12.11 -11.23
N ALA A 4 6.51 -10.95 -10.60
CA ALA A 4 6.95 -9.69 -11.21
C ALA A 4 8.47 -9.55 -11.09
N GLN A 5 9.11 -9.01 -12.13
CA GLN A 5 10.54 -8.67 -12.08
C GLN A 5 10.70 -7.34 -11.32
N LEU A 6 11.35 -7.36 -10.16
CA LEU A 6 11.77 -6.14 -9.47
C LEU A 6 13.02 -5.59 -10.19
N THR A 7 12.93 -4.39 -10.76
CA THR A 7 14.08 -3.65 -11.28
C THR A 7 14.58 -2.65 -10.26
N ASP A 8 15.91 -2.52 -10.11
CA ASP A 8 16.50 -1.45 -9.30
C ASP A 8 16.04 -0.08 -9.79
N SER A 9 15.60 0.76 -8.86
CA SER A 9 15.21 2.13 -9.13
C SER A 9 16.41 2.99 -9.53
N ALA A 10 16.25 3.80 -10.56
CA ALA A 10 17.22 4.83 -10.94
C ALA A 10 17.13 6.10 -10.08
N HIS A 11 16.28 6.11 -9.05
CA HIS A 11 15.93 7.27 -8.24
C HIS A 11 16.11 6.98 -6.74
N ALA A 12 16.08 8.03 -5.92
CA ALA A 12 16.13 7.87 -4.47
C ALA A 12 14.74 7.50 -3.95
N ASP A 13 14.45 6.21 -3.87
CA ASP A 13 13.15 5.65 -3.40
C ASP A 13 12.72 6.17 -2.03
N ALA A 14 13.70 6.53 -1.20
CA ALA A 14 13.46 7.19 0.08
C ALA A 14 14.54 8.23 0.38
N VAL A 15 14.12 9.35 0.97
CA VAL A 15 15.03 10.39 1.46
C VAL A 15 14.90 10.51 2.98
N VAL A 16 15.98 10.22 3.70
CA VAL A 16 16.07 10.53 5.13
C VAL A 16 16.47 11.99 5.29
N THR A 17 15.61 12.79 5.91
CA THR A 17 15.86 14.21 6.19
C THR A 17 15.94 14.46 7.69
N ALA A 18 16.67 15.50 8.09
CA ALA A 18 16.79 15.92 9.50
C ALA A 18 16.21 17.32 9.67
N ARG A 19 15.01 17.42 10.26
CA ARG A 19 14.29 18.69 10.43
C ARG A 19 14.10 19.00 11.90
N ARG A 20 14.57 20.18 12.34
CA ARG A 20 14.46 20.64 13.74
C ARG A 20 14.98 19.61 14.78
N GLY A 21 15.96 18.79 14.39
CA GLY A 21 16.56 17.75 15.24
C GLY A 21 15.85 16.39 15.23
N VAL A 22 14.71 16.26 14.55
CA VAL A 22 13.96 15.03 14.30
C VAL A 22 14.36 14.45 12.94
N LEU A 23 14.39 13.12 12.81
CA LEU A 23 14.57 12.42 11.55
C LEU A 23 13.23 12.07 10.93
N GLU A 24 13.04 12.41 9.66
CA GLU A 24 11.86 12.11 8.85
C GLU A 24 12.30 11.27 7.64
N VAL A 25 11.52 10.24 7.28
CA VAL A 25 11.71 9.49 6.03
C VAL A 25 10.64 9.96 5.06
N LEU A 26 11.03 10.32 3.84
CA LEU A 26 10.15 10.74 2.75
C LEU A 26 10.18 9.71 1.62
N VAL A 27 9.02 9.36 1.07
CA VAL A 27 8.85 8.54 -0.15
C VAL A 27 7.88 9.30 -1.07
N ASP A 28 8.24 9.49 -2.34
CA ASP A 28 7.48 10.32 -3.30
C ASP A 28 7.10 11.73 -2.79
N GLY A 29 7.93 12.29 -1.89
CA GLY A 29 7.68 13.57 -1.22
C GLY A 29 6.68 13.53 -0.06
N TYR A 30 6.05 12.38 0.21
CA TYR A 30 5.20 12.16 1.37
C TYR A 30 6.02 11.67 2.58
N PRO A 31 5.78 12.19 3.79
CA PRO A 31 6.42 11.65 4.98
C PRO A 31 5.86 10.27 5.32
N LEU A 32 6.73 9.42 5.88
CA LEU A 32 6.37 8.18 6.57
C LEU A 32 6.31 8.47 8.09
N PRO A 33 5.19 8.97 8.61
CA PRO A 33 5.03 9.28 10.04
C PRO A 33 5.19 8.03 10.92
N PRO A 34 5.68 8.18 12.17
CA PRO A 34 5.69 7.12 13.16
C PRO A 34 4.32 6.47 13.37
N LEU A 35 4.29 5.14 13.33
CA LEU A 35 3.11 4.33 13.62
C LEU A 35 2.94 4.11 15.12
N ALA A 36 1.74 3.74 15.55
CA ALA A 36 1.50 3.36 16.95
C ALA A 36 2.33 2.14 17.38
N VAL A 37 2.59 1.20 16.47
CA VAL A 37 3.45 0.02 16.71
C VAL A 37 4.92 0.39 16.90
N ASP A 38 5.43 1.42 16.21
CA ASP A 38 6.81 1.89 16.38
C ASP A 38 7.08 2.22 17.86
N SER A 39 6.13 2.86 18.55
CA SER A 39 6.27 3.26 19.96
C SER A 39 6.49 2.09 20.94
N GLN A 40 6.23 0.85 20.51
CA GLN A 40 6.37 -0.37 21.30
C GLN A 40 7.77 -0.98 21.18
N HIS A 41 8.56 -0.59 20.17
CA HIS A 41 9.89 -1.13 19.96
C HIS A 41 10.92 -0.46 20.89
N PRO A 42 11.73 -1.20 21.67
CA PRO A 42 12.62 -0.63 22.71
C PRO A 42 13.64 0.41 22.20
N ALA A 43 13.99 0.38 20.92
CA ALA A 43 14.92 1.32 20.29
C ALA A 43 14.23 2.46 19.50
N ALA A 44 12.90 2.47 19.41
CA ALA A 44 12.13 3.45 18.65
C ALA A 44 11.72 4.65 19.54
N TRP A 45 12.59 5.65 19.56
CA TRP A 45 12.35 6.89 20.28
C TRP A 45 11.59 7.84 19.36
N ILE A 46 10.26 7.87 19.46
CA ILE A 46 9.43 8.83 18.72
C ILE A 46 9.70 10.24 19.24
N ALA A 47 10.10 11.15 18.36
CA ALA A 47 10.44 12.52 18.68
C ALA A 47 9.41 13.50 18.11
N VAL A 48 9.06 14.51 18.91
CA VAL A 48 8.16 15.60 18.51
C VAL A 48 8.89 16.94 18.66
N ALA A 49 9.24 17.58 17.55
CA ALA A 49 9.73 18.95 17.55
C ALA A 49 8.55 19.93 17.45
N ARG A 50 8.09 20.45 18.59
CA ARG A 50 7.02 21.46 18.64
C ARG A 50 7.60 22.85 18.43
N HIS A 51 7.11 23.58 17.43
CA HIS A 51 7.39 25.01 17.26
C HIS A 51 6.21 25.69 16.56
N GLY A 52 5.39 26.43 17.31
CA GLY A 52 4.15 27.02 16.79
C GLY A 52 3.11 25.95 16.39
N ALA A 53 2.32 26.24 15.36
CA ALA A 53 1.32 25.31 14.80
C ALA A 53 1.96 24.10 14.08
N ASP A 54 3.22 24.23 13.66
CA ASP A 54 3.92 23.23 12.85
C ASP A 54 4.71 22.25 13.73
N SER A 55 4.02 21.35 14.45
CA SER A 55 4.72 20.25 15.13
C SER A 55 5.23 19.23 14.10
N VAL A 56 6.54 18.95 14.12
CA VAL A 56 7.14 17.86 13.32
C VAL A 56 7.17 16.60 14.18
N LEU A 57 6.64 15.49 13.64
CA LEU A 57 6.60 14.17 14.25
C LEU A 57 7.49 13.22 13.44
N GLY A 58 8.40 12.52 14.11
CA GLY A 58 9.32 11.60 13.46
C GLY A 58 10.14 10.83 14.48
N TYR A 59 11.36 10.46 14.13
CA TYR A 59 12.21 9.60 14.94
C TYR A 59 13.38 10.40 15.55
N ALA A 60 13.77 10.06 16.78
CA ALA A 60 14.97 10.61 17.39
C ALA A 60 16.22 10.11 16.67
N ARG A 61 17.39 10.72 16.95
CA ARG A 61 18.66 10.50 16.23
C ARG A 61 19.31 9.10 16.39
N SER A 62 18.56 8.07 16.77
CA SER A 62 19.02 6.68 16.79
C SER A 62 18.75 6.02 15.44
N ARG A 63 19.77 5.44 14.80
CA ARG A 63 19.61 4.66 13.55
C ARG A 63 18.63 3.50 13.72
N ALA A 64 18.54 2.92 14.91
CA ALA A 64 17.60 1.82 15.22
C ALA A 64 16.13 2.29 15.32
N ALA A 65 15.87 3.59 15.45
CA ALA A 65 14.51 4.12 15.36
C ALA A 65 14.01 4.22 13.90
N LEU A 66 14.92 4.18 12.91
CA LEU A 66 14.58 4.25 11.48
C LEU A 66 14.22 2.89 10.85
N CYS A 67 14.22 1.78 11.59
CA CYS A 67 13.93 0.46 11.00
C CYS A 67 12.52 0.41 10.39
N GLY A 68 11.47 0.63 11.20
CA GLY A 68 10.08 0.67 10.75
C GLY A 68 9.83 1.52 9.49
N PRO A 69 10.18 2.82 9.46
CA PRO A 69 9.92 3.66 8.28
C PRO A 69 10.78 3.27 7.06
N LEU A 70 12.01 2.77 7.23
CA LEU A 70 12.82 2.30 6.10
C LEU A 70 12.31 0.97 5.54
N THR A 71 11.81 0.07 6.39
CA THR A 71 11.11 -1.16 5.96
C THR A 71 9.85 -0.83 5.18
N ARG A 72 9.07 0.16 5.62
CA ARG A 72 7.88 0.63 4.90
C ARG A 72 8.26 1.28 3.57
N ALA A 73 9.30 2.11 3.53
CA ALA A 73 9.81 2.68 2.28
C ALA A 73 10.25 1.60 1.28
N PHE A 74 10.96 0.56 1.73
CA PHE A 74 11.32 -0.59 0.89
C PHE A 74 10.08 -1.37 0.42
N GLY A 75 9.04 -1.49 1.27
CA GLY A 75 7.75 -2.08 0.90
C GLY A 75 7.03 -1.29 -0.18
N ILE A 76 6.94 0.04 -0.05
CA ILE A 76 6.37 0.94 -1.05
C ILE A 76 7.11 0.81 -2.38
N ALA A 77 8.45 0.88 -2.37
CA ALA A 77 9.26 0.72 -3.58
C ALA A 77 9.07 -0.67 -4.24
N SER A 78 9.04 -1.73 -3.43
CA SER A 78 8.82 -3.11 -3.91
C SER A 78 7.43 -3.32 -4.52
N LEU A 79 6.41 -2.62 -4.02
CA LEU A 79 5.04 -2.65 -4.57
C LEU A 79 4.91 -1.71 -5.78
N GLY A 80 5.59 -0.57 -5.77
CA GLY A 80 5.70 0.37 -6.90
C GLY A 80 6.19 -0.35 -8.14
N ALA A 81 7.35 -1.02 -8.05
CA ALA A 81 8.00 -1.78 -9.13
C ALA A 81 7.17 -2.96 -9.70
N ILE A 82 6.01 -3.28 -9.14
CA ILE A 82 5.06 -4.22 -9.75
C ILE A 82 4.26 -3.45 -10.80
N GLU A 83 4.78 -3.45 -12.03
CA GLU A 83 4.19 -2.74 -13.18
C GLU A 83 4.06 -3.68 -14.38
N ASN A 84 3.01 -3.51 -15.19
CA ASN A 84 2.96 -4.06 -16.54
C ASN A 84 2.57 -2.98 -17.55
N PRO A 85 3.54 -2.36 -18.26
CA PRO A 85 3.26 -1.37 -19.30
C PRO A 85 2.60 -1.98 -20.55
N GLU A 86 2.67 -3.30 -20.73
CA GLU A 86 2.07 -4.05 -21.86
C GLU A 86 0.70 -4.66 -21.51
N ALA A 87 0.07 -4.22 -20.41
CA ALA A 87 -1.22 -4.74 -19.97
C ALA A 87 -2.32 -4.60 -21.05
N PRO A 88 -3.24 -5.58 -21.20
CA PRO A 88 -4.31 -5.53 -22.19
C PRO A 88 -5.19 -4.27 -22.06
N PHE A 89 -5.41 -3.57 -23.18
CA PHE A 89 -6.16 -2.30 -23.21
C PHE A 89 -7.63 -2.43 -22.77
N ASP A 90 -8.22 -3.63 -22.86
CA ASP A 90 -9.60 -3.93 -22.47
C ASP A 90 -9.76 -4.27 -20.99
N LEU A 91 -8.67 -4.57 -20.27
CA LEU A 91 -8.68 -4.88 -18.85
C LEU A 91 -8.65 -3.59 -18.02
N VAL A 92 -9.81 -3.06 -17.65
CA VAL A 92 -9.95 -1.87 -16.79
C VAL A 92 -10.35 -2.27 -15.38
N ALA A 93 -9.86 -1.57 -14.35
CA ALA A 93 -10.37 -1.77 -13.00
C ALA A 93 -10.48 -0.48 -12.20
N ASP A 94 -11.52 -0.44 -11.38
CA ASP A 94 -11.80 0.62 -10.42
C ASP A 94 -11.70 0.09 -9.00
N LEU A 95 -11.25 0.94 -8.08
CA LEU A 95 -11.39 0.74 -6.64
C LEU A 95 -12.16 1.93 -6.05
N ARG A 96 -13.07 1.66 -5.12
CA ARG A 96 -13.82 2.65 -4.36
C ARG A 96 -13.74 2.38 -2.87
N VAL A 97 -13.52 3.43 -2.10
CA VAL A 97 -13.59 3.42 -0.63
C VAL A 97 -14.78 4.26 -0.21
N VAL A 98 -15.80 3.63 0.38
CA VAL A 98 -17.08 4.29 0.75
C VAL A 98 -17.43 4.03 2.21
N PRO A 99 -18.18 4.91 2.89
CA PRO A 99 -18.61 4.68 4.27
C PRO A 99 -19.37 3.35 4.39
N SER A 100 -19.06 2.54 5.41
CA SER A 100 -19.63 1.19 5.55
C SER A 100 -21.16 1.19 5.48
N GLY A 101 -21.71 0.29 4.67
CA GLY A 101 -23.15 0.22 4.38
C GLY A 101 -23.61 1.07 3.19
N THR A 102 -22.75 1.93 2.64
CA THR A 102 -23.02 2.68 1.39
C THR A 102 -22.70 1.79 0.18
N PRO A 103 -23.53 1.76 -0.89
CA PRO A 103 -23.18 1.07 -2.12
C PRO A 103 -21.98 1.75 -2.83
N ALA A 104 -21.23 0.98 -3.61
CA ALA A 104 -20.23 1.53 -4.50
C ALA A 104 -20.86 1.94 -5.84
N GLU A 105 -20.47 3.10 -6.34
CA GLU A 105 -20.88 3.65 -7.64
C GLU A 105 -19.65 4.05 -8.45
N ALA A 106 -19.79 4.15 -9.78
CA ALA A 106 -18.75 4.72 -10.63
C ALA A 106 -18.50 6.19 -10.24
N ARG A 107 -17.25 6.64 -10.36
CA ARG A 107 -16.86 8.01 -10.01
C ARG A 107 -16.53 8.81 -11.27
N GLN A 108 -16.58 10.13 -11.14
CA GLN A 108 -15.81 10.99 -12.03
C GLN A 108 -14.31 10.71 -11.87
N GLU A 109 -13.61 10.75 -12.99
CA GLU A 109 -12.17 10.55 -13.11
C GLU A 109 -11.40 11.54 -12.20
N GLY A 110 -10.34 11.07 -11.53
CA GLY A 110 -9.47 11.89 -10.66
C GLY A 110 -9.96 12.24 -9.24
N ALA A 111 -11.24 12.04 -8.89
CA ALA A 111 -11.84 12.62 -7.66
C ALA A 111 -11.69 11.82 -6.32
N GLY A 112 -10.49 11.61 -5.77
CA GLY A 112 -10.29 10.97 -4.43
C GLY A 112 -9.94 9.48 -4.46
N ASP A 113 -10.31 8.62 -3.49
CA ASP A 113 -11.30 8.75 -2.40
C ASP A 113 -10.70 9.17 -1.03
N THR A 114 -11.55 9.31 0.01
CA THR A 114 -11.17 9.83 1.35
C THR A 114 -11.79 9.02 2.50
N MET A 115 -10.99 8.72 3.53
CA MET A 115 -11.42 8.16 4.81
C MET A 115 -11.19 9.13 5.98
N TYR A 116 -12.03 9.01 7.01
CA TYR A 116 -11.91 9.76 8.27
C TYR A 116 -11.53 8.83 9.42
N ILE A 117 -10.57 9.24 10.26
CA ILE A 117 -10.12 8.49 11.44
C ILE A 117 -11.30 8.22 12.38
N GLY A 118 -11.39 6.97 12.86
CA GLY A 118 -12.49 6.52 13.72
C GLY A 118 -13.84 6.36 13.02
N LYS A 119 -13.89 6.37 11.68
CA LYS A 119 -15.06 5.97 10.88
C LYS A 119 -14.77 4.65 10.15
N SER A 120 -15.85 3.91 9.87
CA SER A 120 -15.80 2.59 9.21
C SER A 120 -16.12 2.71 7.73
N TYR A 121 -15.33 2.04 6.89
CA TYR A 121 -15.44 2.04 5.43
C TYR A 121 -15.48 0.63 4.87
N ASP A 122 -16.18 0.47 3.76
CA ASP A 122 -16.14 -0.74 2.92
C ASP A 122 -15.34 -0.41 1.66
N ILE A 123 -14.43 -1.30 1.27
CA ILE A 123 -13.63 -1.18 0.06
C ILE A 123 -14.18 -2.13 -1.00
N PHE A 124 -14.45 -1.59 -2.18
CA PHE A 124 -14.98 -2.31 -3.33
C PHE A 124 -14.02 -2.20 -4.50
N ALA A 125 -13.91 -3.28 -5.27
CA ALA A 125 -13.25 -3.29 -6.57
C ALA A 125 -14.24 -3.70 -7.66
N ARG A 126 -14.03 -3.21 -8.88
CA ARG A 126 -14.73 -3.63 -10.09
C ARG A 126 -13.70 -3.85 -11.18
N VAL A 127 -13.70 -5.03 -11.78
CA VAL A 127 -12.86 -5.36 -12.93
C VAL A 127 -13.77 -5.45 -14.16
N LEU A 128 -13.49 -4.64 -15.18
CA LEU A 128 -14.15 -4.67 -16.47
C LEU A 128 -13.31 -5.51 -17.43
N ALA A 129 -13.91 -6.59 -17.93
CA ALA A 129 -13.30 -7.55 -18.85
C ALA A 129 -14.42 -8.42 -19.49
N PRO A 130 -14.14 -9.16 -20.57
CA PRO A 130 -15.08 -10.14 -21.12
C PRO A 130 -15.55 -11.15 -20.05
N GLU A 131 -16.85 -11.44 -19.97
CA GLU A 131 -17.42 -12.33 -18.93
C GLU A 131 -16.89 -13.77 -18.97
N THR A 132 -16.28 -14.18 -20.08
CA THR A 132 -15.61 -15.49 -20.24
C THR A 132 -14.22 -15.54 -19.61
N SER A 133 -13.66 -14.40 -19.16
CA SER A 133 -12.31 -14.32 -18.62
C SER A 133 -12.23 -14.84 -17.18
N LEU A 134 -11.26 -15.71 -16.92
CA LEU A 134 -10.95 -16.20 -15.58
C LEU A 134 -9.83 -15.31 -14.99
N LEU A 135 -10.20 -14.30 -14.20
CA LEU A 135 -9.24 -13.34 -13.64
C LEU A 135 -9.31 -13.34 -12.11
N TYR A 136 -8.15 -13.26 -11.49
CA TYR A 136 -7.97 -13.09 -10.04
C TYR A 136 -7.61 -11.64 -9.75
N LEU A 137 -8.12 -11.10 -8.65
CA LEU A 137 -7.67 -9.83 -8.08
C LEU A 137 -6.86 -10.11 -6.81
N SER A 138 -5.75 -9.41 -6.67
CA SER A 138 -5.03 -9.24 -5.41
C SER A 138 -4.89 -7.75 -5.10
N VAL A 139 -5.00 -7.36 -3.82
CA VAL A 139 -4.85 -5.97 -3.36
C VAL A 139 -4.01 -5.92 -2.09
N ALA A 140 -3.10 -4.96 -1.98
CA ALA A 140 -2.29 -4.69 -0.79
C ALA A 140 -2.27 -3.20 -0.43
N VAL A 141 -2.06 -2.88 0.85
CA VAL A 141 -1.69 -1.53 1.32
C VAL A 141 -0.19 -1.32 1.11
N GLU A 142 0.18 -0.16 0.59
CA GLU A 142 1.58 0.20 0.29
C GLU A 142 2.40 0.55 1.52
N GLY A 143 1.83 1.28 2.49
CA GLY A 143 2.43 1.48 3.82
C GLY A 143 2.87 2.92 4.13
N TYR A 144 2.26 3.92 3.51
CA TYR A 144 2.55 5.33 3.81
C TYR A 144 2.05 5.72 5.22
N SER A 145 0.85 5.29 5.57
CA SER A 145 0.14 5.58 6.82
C SER A 145 -0.09 4.36 7.72
N ALA A 146 0.13 3.15 7.21
CA ALA A 146 0.08 1.89 7.95
C ALA A 146 1.34 1.04 7.69
N ASP A 147 1.43 -0.14 8.28
CA ASP A 147 2.35 -1.17 7.78
C ASP A 147 1.82 -1.75 6.45
N PRO A 148 2.68 -2.21 5.52
CA PRO A 148 2.25 -2.92 4.32
C PRO A 148 1.53 -4.25 4.66
N TRP A 149 0.35 -4.49 4.10
CA TRP A 149 -0.41 -5.74 4.32
C TRP A 149 -1.33 -6.10 3.14
N MET A 150 -1.64 -7.40 2.99
CA MET A 150 -2.51 -7.90 1.93
C MET A 150 -4.00 -7.73 2.30
N VAL A 151 -4.69 -6.85 1.57
CA VAL A 151 -6.12 -6.52 1.72
C VAL A 151 -7.01 -7.62 1.17
N TYR A 152 -6.68 -8.11 -0.03
CA TYR A 152 -7.47 -9.10 -0.75
C TYR A 152 -6.56 -10.05 -1.55
N PRO A 153 -6.85 -11.36 -1.60
CA PRO A 153 -7.84 -12.07 -0.78
C PRO A 153 -7.51 -11.98 0.72
N PRO A 154 -8.49 -12.15 1.63
CA PRO A 154 -8.18 -12.30 3.05
C PRO A 154 -7.32 -13.55 3.27
N GLN A 155 -6.25 -13.44 4.09
CA GLN A 155 -5.18 -14.43 4.27
C GLN A 155 -5.61 -15.88 4.59
N GLN A 156 -6.87 -16.12 4.96
CA GLN A 156 -7.40 -17.45 5.33
C GLN A 156 -8.28 -18.09 4.24
N GLY A 157 -8.41 -17.47 3.05
CA GLY A 157 -9.13 -18.03 1.91
C GLY A 157 -8.23 -18.26 0.71
N ALA A 158 -8.37 -19.41 0.04
CA ALA A 158 -7.87 -19.55 -1.33
C ALA A 158 -8.54 -18.51 -2.22
N ASN A 159 -7.77 -17.78 -3.04
CA ASN A 159 -8.37 -16.78 -3.92
C ASN A 159 -9.31 -17.47 -4.92
N ARG A 160 -10.34 -16.76 -5.33
CA ARG A 160 -11.25 -17.20 -6.39
C ARG A 160 -11.20 -16.16 -7.51
N PRO A 161 -11.52 -16.56 -8.74
CA PRO A 161 -11.73 -15.59 -9.80
C PRO A 161 -12.73 -14.52 -9.34
N ILE A 162 -12.40 -13.26 -9.56
CA ILE A 162 -13.25 -12.14 -9.16
C ILE A 162 -14.47 -12.07 -10.07
N GLN A 163 -15.63 -11.70 -9.51
CA GLN A 163 -16.82 -11.46 -10.32
C GLN A 163 -16.61 -10.19 -11.16
N LEU A 164 -16.60 -10.36 -12.48
CA LEU A 164 -16.37 -9.29 -13.45
C LEU A 164 -17.60 -8.39 -13.60
N ASN A 165 -17.37 -7.20 -14.13
CA ASN A 165 -18.37 -6.20 -14.54
C ASN A 165 -19.32 -5.73 -13.41
N THR A 166 -19.01 -6.01 -12.16
CA THR A 166 -19.79 -5.63 -10.96
C THR A 166 -18.89 -5.16 -9.81
N TRP A 167 -19.49 -4.51 -8.81
CA TRP A 167 -18.79 -4.11 -7.59
C TRP A 167 -18.70 -5.27 -6.59
N VAL A 168 -17.49 -5.79 -6.40
CA VAL A 168 -17.16 -6.80 -5.39
C VAL A 168 -16.59 -6.09 -4.17
N ARG A 169 -17.20 -6.27 -3.00
CA ARG A 169 -16.62 -5.79 -1.74
C ARG A 169 -15.43 -6.67 -1.35
N ILE A 170 -14.23 -6.09 -1.39
CA ILE A 170 -12.98 -6.78 -1.08
C ILE A 170 -12.59 -6.64 0.41
N LEU A 171 -13.01 -5.57 1.08
CA LEU A 171 -12.82 -5.38 2.53
C LEU A 171 -14.09 -4.77 3.15
N ARG A 172 -14.46 -5.21 4.35
CA ARG A 172 -15.56 -4.65 5.15
C ARG A 172 -15.00 -3.99 6.41
N SER A 173 -15.56 -2.85 6.78
CA SER A 173 -15.29 -2.16 8.05
C SER A 173 -13.82 -1.79 8.29
N ALA A 174 -13.12 -1.40 7.23
CA ALA A 174 -11.82 -0.74 7.31
C ALA A 174 -11.96 0.52 8.18
N THR A 175 -11.23 0.58 9.28
CA THR A 175 -11.27 1.68 10.25
C THR A 175 -9.87 2.27 10.37
N PRO A 176 -9.58 3.46 9.83
CA PRO A 176 -8.25 4.01 9.85
C PRO A 176 -7.94 4.62 11.22
N SER A 177 -6.74 4.37 11.70
CA SER A 177 -6.17 5.03 12.87
C SER A 177 -5.35 6.26 12.47
N GLU A 178 -4.78 6.95 13.46
CA GLU A 178 -3.59 7.76 13.19
C GLU A 178 -2.46 6.86 12.68
N PRO A 179 -1.53 7.37 11.85
CA PRO A 179 -1.43 8.76 11.37
C PRO A 179 -2.34 9.12 10.18
N ALA A 180 -2.99 10.29 10.24
CA ALA A 180 -3.61 10.90 9.06
C ALA A 180 -2.57 11.31 8.00
N GLY A 181 -2.89 11.14 6.71
CA GLY A 181 -1.97 11.35 5.60
C GLY A 181 -2.51 10.82 4.26
N VAL A 182 -1.60 10.35 3.40
CA VAL A 182 -1.92 9.60 2.18
C VAL A 182 -1.67 8.12 2.45
N GLU A 183 -2.44 7.25 1.80
CA GLU A 183 -2.15 5.82 1.69
C GLU A 183 -2.26 5.37 0.23
N GLY A 184 -1.52 4.33 -0.13
CA GLY A 184 -1.60 3.67 -1.43
C GLY A 184 -2.20 2.28 -1.31
N LEU A 185 -3.01 1.91 -2.30
CA LEU A 185 -3.49 0.54 -2.49
C LEU A 185 -2.96 0.03 -3.83
N LYS A 186 -2.11 -1.00 -3.79
CA LYS A 186 -1.62 -1.69 -4.98
C LYS A 186 -2.60 -2.78 -5.39
N LEU A 187 -3.06 -2.77 -6.63
CA LEU A 187 -3.90 -3.80 -7.23
C LEU A 187 -3.10 -4.56 -8.29
N VAL A 188 -3.25 -5.88 -8.33
CA VAL A 188 -2.80 -6.73 -9.43
C VAL A 188 -3.96 -7.61 -9.89
N ILE A 189 -4.18 -7.65 -11.21
CA ILE A 189 -5.18 -8.49 -11.85
C ILE A 189 -4.48 -9.36 -12.88
N ASP A 190 -4.61 -10.68 -12.76
CA ASP A 190 -3.97 -11.66 -13.65
C ASP A 190 -4.90 -12.88 -13.83
N SER A 191 -4.61 -13.69 -14.84
CA SER A 191 -5.10 -15.06 -15.04
C SER A 191 -4.79 -16.01 -13.87
N ASP A 192 -3.79 -15.68 -13.06
CA ASP A 192 -3.31 -16.43 -11.89
C ASP A 192 -3.44 -15.59 -10.61
N GLN A 193 -3.49 -16.22 -9.43
CA GLN A 193 -3.40 -15.48 -8.17
C GLN A 193 -1.99 -14.88 -7.97
N PHE A 194 -1.90 -13.55 -7.87
CA PHE A 194 -0.69 -12.87 -7.40
C PHE A 194 -0.57 -12.95 -5.87
N ASP A 195 0.60 -13.33 -5.35
CA ASP A 195 0.84 -13.45 -3.91
C ASP A 195 1.67 -12.29 -3.34
N PHE A 196 0.97 -11.26 -2.86
CA PHE A 196 1.60 -10.23 -2.04
C PHE A 196 2.14 -10.78 -0.71
N GLY A 197 1.60 -11.88 -0.18
CA GLY A 197 2.03 -12.47 1.08
C GLY A 197 3.51 -12.89 1.10
N SER A 198 4.00 -13.51 0.02
CA SER A 198 5.43 -13.83 -0.12
C SER A 198 6.33 -12.60 -0.18
N LEU A 199 5.91 -11.54 -0.90
CA LEU A 199 6.67 -10.29 -1.00
C LEU A 199 6.72 -9.55 0.35
N LEU A 200 5.55 -9.34 0.96
CA LEU A 200 5.39 -8.64 2.23
C LEU A 200 5.99 -9.42 3.41
N GLY A 201 5.97 -10.75 3.35
CA GLY A 201 6.61 -11.63 4.33
C GLY A 201 8.14 -11.58 4.30
N ALA A 202 8.72 -11.19 3.16
CA ALA A 202 10.17 -11.04 2.99
C ALA A 202 10.70 -9.63 3.32
N LEU A 203 9.83 -8.67 3.65
CA LEU A 203 10.25 -7.33 4.10
C LEU A 203 11.07 -7.44 5.40
N PRO A 204 12.19 -6.71 5.53
CA PRO A 204 13.07 -6.80 6.70
C PRO A 204 12.37 -6.23 7.93
N ARG A 205 11.98 -7.09 8.88
CA ARG A 205 11.30 -6.65 10.12
C ARG A 205 12.25 -6.04 11.17
N ASP A 206 13.54 -6.35 11.07
CA ASP A 206 14.61 -5.78 11.88
C ASP A 206 15.62 -5.06 10.99
N CYS A 207 16.40 -4.11 11.54
CA CYS A 207 17.58 -3.51 10.88
C CYS A 207 18.77 -4.50 10.70
N GLY A 208 18.50 -5.78 10.46
CA GLY A 208 19.49 -6.72 9.95
C GLY A 208 19.67 -6.55 8.44
N LEU A 209 20.80 -7.03 7.91
CA LEU A 209 20.97 -7.17 6.46
C LEU A 209 19.87 -8.11 5.93
N ALA A 210 18.96 -7.59 5.09
CA ALA A 210 18.10 -8.42 4.29
C ALA A 210 18.98 -9.39 3.49
N ARG A 211 18.76 -10.70 3.66
CA ARG A 211 19.46 -11.68 2.82
C ARG A 211 18.96 -11.49 1.40
N GLY A 212 19.88 -11.31 0.46
CA GLY A 212 19.57 -10.92 -0.91
C GLY A 212 18.47 -11.77 -1.53
N PHE A 213 17.53 -11.10 -2.21
CA PHE A 213 16.45 -11.73 -2.95
C PHE A 213 17.02 -12.47 -4.17
N ASN A 214 17.39 -13.74 -3.98
CA ASN A 214 17.63 -14.65 -5.10
C ASN A 214 16.28 -15.01 -5.74
N GLN A 215 15.77 -14.13 -6.58
CA GLN A 215 14.65 -14.43 -7.48
C GLN A 215 15.21 -15.18 -8.70
N ALA A 216 14.60 -16.32 -9.03
CA ALA A 216 14.77 -16.91 -10.35
C ALA A 216 14.14 -15.98 -11.39
N ALA A 217 14.72 -15.91 -12.60
CA ALA A 217 14.15 -15.11 -13.69
C ALA A 217 12.69 -15.50 -13.94
N PRO A 218 11.72 -14.58 -13.77
CA PRO A 218 10.33 -14.87 -14.09
C PRO A 218 10.15 -15.21 -15.56
N GLN A 219 9.17 -16.06 -15.89
CA GLN A 219 8.68 -16.10 -17.26
C GLN A 219 7.86 -14.83 -17.53
N PRO A 220 8.02 -14.18 -18.69
CA PRO A 220 7.24 -12.98 -19.02
C PRO A 220 5.76 -13.35 -19.15
N VAL A 221 4.96 -12.89 -18.19
CA VAL A 221 3.49 -12.97 -18.25
C VAL A 221 3.00 -11.66 -18.86
N THR A 222 2.29 -11.74 -19.99
CA THR A 222 1.83 -10.56 -20.75
C THR A 222 0.38 -10.15 -20.47
N GLY A 223 -0.39 -11.00 -19.77
CA GLY A 223 -1.85 -10.87 -19.62
C GLY A 223 -2.36 -10.18 -18.35
N TRP A 224 -1.49 -9.57 -17.54
CA TRP A 224 -1.85 -9.00 -16.24
C TRP A 224 -1.82 -7.47 -16.23
N ARG A 225 -2.46 -6.84 -15.25
CA ARG A 225 -2.44 -5.39 -15.04
C ARG A 225 -2.15 -5.03 -13.59
N ALA A 226 -1.25 -4.06 -13.38
CA ALA A 226 -1.06 -3.39 -12.11
C ALA A 226 -1.73 -2.02 -12.11
N LEU A 227 -2.24 -1.58 -10.96
CA LEU A 227 -2.85 -0.26 -10.74
C LEU A 227 -2.60 0.20 -9.31
N ASP A 228 -2.42 1.51 -9.13
CA ASP A 228 -2.27 2.14 -7.82
C ASP A 228 -3.50 3.02 -7.55
N HIS A 229 -4.10 2.89 -6.36
CA HIS A 229 -5.20 3.75 -5.92
C HIS A 229 -4.76 4.57 -4.69
N LYS A 230 -4.65 5.88 -4.87
CA LYS A 230 -4.34 6.82 -3.78
C LYS A 230 -5.58 7.13 -2.95
N LEU A 231 -5.40 7.06 -1.63
CA LEU A 231 -6.41 7.26 -0.61
C LEU A 231 -5.97 8.38 0.34
N ILE A 232 -6.88 9.28 0.71
CA ILE A 232 -6.59 10.34 1.68
C ILE A 232 -7.21 10.01 3.04
N ILE A 233 -6.43 10.05 4.12
CA ILE A 233 -6.89 9.81 5.50
C ILE A 233 -6.88 11.12 6.28
N LEU A 234 -8.04 11.53 6.80
CA LEU A 234 -8.24 12.82 7.48
C LEU A 234 -8.70 12.66 8.94
N ARG A 235 -8.30 13.60 9.82
CA ARG A 235 -8.62 13.55 11.27
C ARG A 235 -10.05 13.92 11.63
N ARG A 236 -10.74 14.68 10.78
CA ARG A 236 -12.10 15.18 11.00
C ARG A 236 -12.83 15.19 9.68
N SER A 237 -14.12 14.82 9.70
CA SER A 237 -15.05 15.26 8.66
C SER A 237 -15.12 16.80 8.68
N PRO A 238 -15.21 17.46 7.52
CA PRO A 238 -15.84 18.78 7.46
C PRO A 238 -17.30 18.71 7.96
#